data_AF-A0A6J4GZU3-F1
#
_entry.id   AF-A0A6J4GZU3-F1
#
_cell.length_a   1.000
_cell.length_b   1.000
_cell.length_c   1.000
_cell.angle_alpha   90.00
_cell.angle_beta   90.00
_cell.angle_gamma   90.00
#
_symmetry.space_group_name_H-M   'P 1'
#
loop_
_entity.id
_entity.type
_entity.pdbx_description
1 polymer ?
#
loop_
_entity_poly.entity_id
_entity_poly.type
_entity_poly.pdbx_seq_one_letter_code
_entity_poly.pdbx_strand_id
1 'polypeptide(L)'
;MNEEVFELEKRFQPYLLKNDYTFVGPKDQSLLEPFIKNVNMIAPVVAFSRELRHALDNKQAIRKACNLLPQGTKLRVYVIIDNKHGILAHGEIEEYCRQNKIDFEI
;
A
#
# COMPACT_ATOMS: atom_id res chain seq x y z
N MET A 1 17.64 1.21 0.78
CA MET A 1 16.24 0.82 0.52
C MET A 1 15.60 0.55 1.87
N ASN A 2 14.42 1.09 2.18
CA ASN A 2 13.80 0.93 3.50
C ASN A 2 13.15 -0.47 3.61
N GLU A 3 13.97 -1.52 3.64
CA GLU A 3 13.53 -2.92 3.76
C GLU A 3 12.68 -3.14 5.01
N GLU A 4 12.97 -2.41 6.08
CA GLU A 4 12.20 -2.38 7.33
C GLU A 4 10.69 -2.15 7.11
N VAL A 5 10.32 -1.26 6.17
CA VAL A 5 8.91 -0.93 5.90
C VAL A 5 8.20 -2.10 5.19
N PHE A 6 8.92 -2.86 4.35
CA PHE A 6 8.36 -4.04 3.71
C PHE A 6 8.24 -5.22 4.68
N GLU A 7 9.18 -5.36 5.62
CA GLU A 7 9.06 -6.37 6.68
C GLU A 7 7.93 -6.01 7.66
N LEU A 8 7.73 -4.72 7.97
CA LEU A 8 6.58 -4.24 8.72
C LEU A 8 5.27 -4.60 8.01
N GLU A 9 5.16 -4.29 6.71
CA GLU A 9 4.00 -4.66 5.89
C GLU A 9 3.71 -6.16 5.98
N LYS A 10 4.75 -6.99 5.81
CA LYS A 10 4.63 -8.46 5.85
C LYS A 10 4.20 -8.96 7.23
N ARG A 11 4.75 -8.42 8.31
CA ARG A 11 4.35 -8.74 9.70
C ARG A 11 2.90 -8.32 9.97
N PHE A 12 2.42 -7.27 9.31
CA PHE A 12 1.06 -6.76 9.49
C PHE A 12 0.00 -7.52 8.68
N GLN A 13 0.36 -8.18 7.56
CA GLN A 13 -0.59 -8.92 6.72
C GLN A 13 -1.58 -9.84 7.47
N PRO A 14 -1.17 -10.63 8.50
CA PRO A 14 -2.07 -11.53 9.21
C PRO A 14 -3.19 -10.83 10.00
N TYR A 15 -3.05 -9.53 10.25
CA TYR A 15 -3.99 -8.72 11.02
C TYR A 15 -5.07 -8.06 10.16
N LEU A 16 -4.95 -8.16 8.83
CA LEU A 16 -5.92 -7.60 7.91
C LEU A 16 -7.24 -8.38 7.95
N LEU A 17 -8.34 -7.64 8.06
CA LEU A 17 -9.67 -8.19 7.88
C LEU A 17 -9.91 -8.57 6.41
N LYS A 18 -10.95 -9.38 6.20
CA LYS A 18 -11.30 -9.89 4.89
C LYS A 18 -11.49 -8.75 3.88
N ASN A 19 -10.79 -8.85 2.75
CA ASN A 19 -10.76 -7.91 1.63
C ASN A 19 -9.97 -6.61 1.84
N ASP A 20 -9.51 -6.32 3.05
CA ASP A 20 -8.57 -5.23 3.27
C ASP A 20 -7.20 -5.64 2.74
N TYR A 21 -6.42 -4.66 2.31
CA TYR A 21 -5.07 -4.90 1.81
C TYR A 21 -4.17 -3.74 2.17
N THR A 22 -2.86 -3.98 2.10
CA THR A 22 -1.86 -2.93 2.30
C THR A 22 -1.01 -2.73 1.05
N PHE A 23 -0.36 -1.58 0.99
CA PHE A 23 0.76 -1.36 0.09
C PHE A 23 1.79 -0.43 0.72
N VAL A 24 3.05 -0.56 0.33
CA VAL A 24 4.11 0.38 0.69
C VAL A 24 4.14 1.54 -0.31
N GLY A 25 4.17 2.78 0.17
CA GLY A 25 4.21 3.97 -0.67
C GLY A 25 5.01 5.12 -0.05
N PRO A 26 5.17 6.26 -0.75
CA PRO A 26 5.89 7.42 -0.25
C PRO A 26 5.13 8.05 0.92
N LYS A 27 5.82 8.41 2.01
CA LYS A 27 5.22 9.15 3.13
C LYS A 27 4.80 10.57 2.75
N ASP A 28 5.52 11.16 1.80
CA ASP A 28 5.16 12.46 1.22
C ASP A 28 3.94 12.30 0.30
N GLN A 29 2.83 12.93 0.71
CA GLN A 29 1.57 12.86 -0.03
C GLN A 29 1.65 13.48 -1.43
N SER A 30 2.55 14.44 -1.66
CA SER A 30 2.75 15.05 -2.99
C SER A 30 3.29 14.04 -4.01
N LEU A 31 3.95 12.98 -3.54
CA LEU A 31 4.50 11.91 -4.36
C LEU A 31 3.53 10.74 -4.54
N LEU A 32 2.39 10.72 -3.83
CA LEU A 32 1.49 9.58 -3.81
C LEU A 32 0.76 9.39 -5.15
N GLU A 33 0.20 10.46 -5.71
CA GLU A 33 -0.47 10.39 -7.03
C GLU A 33 0.48 9.93 -8.16
N PRO A 34 1.67 10.52 -8.35
CA PRO A 34 2.60 10.04 -9.38
C PRO A 34 3.11 8.63 -9.09
N PHE A 35 3.29 8.26 -7.81
CA PHE A 35 3.63 6.89 -7.43
C PHE A 35 2.56 5.90 -7.88
N ILE A 36 1.29 6.16 -7.59
CA ILE A 36 0.18 5.28 -7.96
C ILE A 36 0.10 5.13 -9.49
N LYS A 37 0.33 6.20 -10.25
CA LYS A 37 0.40 6.15 -11.72
C LYS A 37 1.51 5.20 -12.19
N ASN A 38 2.70 5.29 -11.59
CA ASN A 38 3.80 4.39 -11.91
C ASN A 38 3.47 2.93 -11.57
N VAL A 39 2.87 2.67 -10.41
CA VAL A 39 2.44 1.30 -10.02
C VAL A 39 1.47 0.74 -11.05
N ASN A 40 0.45 1.52 -11.45
CA ASN A 40 -0.54 1.10 -12.44
C ASN A 40 0.06 0.87 -13.85
N MET A 41 1.14 1.57 -14.19
CA MET A 41 1.86 1.33 -15.44
C MET A 41 2.72 0.05 -15.40
N ILE A 42 3.27 -0.28 -14.23
CA ILE A 42 4.17 -1.42 -14.05
C ILE A 42 3.39 -2.73 -13.85
N ALA A 43 2.24 -2.65 -13.19
CA ALA A 43 1.44 -3.82 -12.88
C ALA A 43 0.95 -4.52 -14.16
N PRO A 44 0.98 -5.87 -14.20
CA PRO A 44 0.44 -6.62 -15.32
C PRO A 44 -1.07 -6.36 -15.46
N VAL A 45 -1.55 -6.29 -16.70
CA VAL A 45 -2.97 -6.18 -16.97
C VAL A 45 -3.63 -7.54 -16.71
N VAL A 46 -4.46 -7.63 -15.68
CA VAL A 46 -5.21 -8.83 -15.32
C VAL A 46 -6.66 -8.65 -15.75
N ALA A 47 -7.12 -9.45 -16.72
CA ALA A 47 -8.39 -9.27 -17.42
C ALA A 47 -8.51 -7.87 -18.07
N PHE A 48 -9.53 -7.64 -18.90
CA PHE A 48 -9.66 -6.43 -19.72
C PHE A 48 -9.82 -5.10 -18.94
N SER A 49 -9.76 -5.13 -17.60
CA SER A 49 -9.84 -3.98 -16.70
C SER A 49 -8.59 -3.82 -15.83
N ARG A 50 -7.92 -2.66 -15.93
CA ARG A 50 -6.91 -2.23 -14.96
C ARG A 50 -7.60 -1.71 -13.70
N GLU A 51 -8.05 -2.61 -12.83
CA GLU A 51 -8.54 -2.19 -11.52
C GLU A 51 -7.35 -1.74 -10.65
N LEU A 52 -7.44 -0.52 -10.12
CA LEU A 52 -6.40 0.08 -9.29
C LEU A 52 -6.01 -0.80 -8.09
N ARG A 53 -6.97 -1.54 -7.53
CA ARG A 53 -6.76 -2.54 -6.48
C ARG A 53 -5.71 -3.58 -6.89
N HIS A 54 -5.83 -4.16 -8.08
CA HIS A 54 -4.88 -5.17 -8.55
C HIS A 54 -3.47 -4.62 -8.72
N ALA A 55 -3.36 -3.36 -9.13
CA ALA A 55 -2.07 -2.70 -9.24
C ALA A 55 -1.43 -2.48 -7.87
N LEU A 56 -2.19 -1.98 -6.89
CA LEU A 56 -1.69 -1.67 -5.54
C LEU A 56 -1.44 -2.91 -4.68
N ASP A 57 -2.15 -4.01 -4.92
CA ASP A 57 -1.91 -5.29 -4.26
C ASP A 57 -0.68 -6.03 -4.84
N ASN A 58 -0.19 -5.61 -6.02
CA ASN A 58 0.97 -6.23 -6.65
C ASN A 58 2.29 -5.76 -6.00
N LYS A 59 2.80 -6.56 -5.05
CA LYS A 59 4.04 -6.27 -4.31
C LYS A 59 5.27 -6.06 -5.20
N GLN A 60 5.34 -6.72 -6.36
CA GLN A 60 6.46 -6.50 -7.29
C GLN A 60 6.36 -5.16 -7.99
N ALA A 61 5.16 -4.76 -8.43
CA ALA A 61 4.92 -3.45 -9.03
C ALA A 61 5.19 -2.33 -8.03
N ILE A 62 4.75 -2.50 -6.77
CA ILE A 62 5.05 -1.58 -5.66
C ILE A 62 6.56 -1.42 -5.45
N ARG A 63 7.31 -2.53 -5.34
CA ARG A 63 8.77 -2.48 -5.15
C ARG A 63 9.46 -1.75 -6.31
N LYS A 64 9.06 -2.05 -7.55
CA LYS A 64 9.61 -1.36 -8.74
C LYS A 64 9.27 0.13 -8.73
N ALA A 65 8.04 0.50 -8.40
CA ALA A 65 7.63 1.90 -8.31
C ALA A 65 8.38 2.65 -7.19
N CYS A 66 8.67 2.00 -6.07
CA CYS A 66 9.48 2.59 -4.99
C CYS A 66 10.89 2.94 -5.46
N ASN A 67 11.47 2.16 -6.37
CA ASN A 67 12.80 2.43 -6.93
C ASN A 67 12.80 3.62 -7.90
N LEU A 68 11.64 4.10 -8.34
CA LEU A 68 11.49 5.27 -9.20
C LEU A 68 11.31 6.57 -8.39
N LEU A 69 11.16 6.48 -7.07
CA LEU A 69 11.02 7.64 -6.20
C LEU A 69 12.38 8.34 -6.04
N PRO A 70 12.39 9.67 -5.75
CA PRO A 70 13.63 10.38 -5.41
C PRO A 70 14.41 9.68 -4.30
N GLN A 71 15.73 9.68 -4.40
CA GLN A 71 16.59 9.06 -3.40
C GLN A 71 16.33 9.67 -2.02
N GLY A 72 16.23 8.83 -0.99
CA GLY A 72 15.93 9.27 0.38
C GLY A 72 14.45 9.50 0.68
N THR A 73 13.54 9.24 -0.28
CA THR A 73 12.10 9.27 -0.02
C THR A 73 11.74 8.30 1.10
N LYS A 74 11.13 8.83 2.17
CA LYS A 74 10.63 8.01 3.28
C LYS A 74 9.42 7.22 2.79
N LEU A 75 9.36 5.95 3.17
CA LEU A 75 8.25 5.06 2.83
C LEU A 75 7.38 4.80 4.06
N ARG A 76 6.15 4.37 3.84
CA ARG A 76 5.22 3.92 4.89
C ARG A 76 4.29 2.85 4.34
N VAL A 77 3.68 2.09 5.25
CA VAL A 77 2.61 1.16 4.91
C VAL A 77 1.29 1.92 4.91
N TYR A 78 0.53 1.76 3.84
CA TYR A 78 -0.85 2.22 3.71
C TYR A 78 -1.77 1.03 3.89
N VAL A 79 -2.85 1.22 4.65
CA VAL A 79 -3.93 0.24 4.76
C VAL A 79 -5.12 0.75 3.97
N ILE A 80 -5.60 -0.07 3.02
CA ILE A 80 -6.81 0.20 2.26
C ILE A 80 -7.94 -0.65 2.82
N ILE A 81 -8.96 0.05 3.32
CA ILE A 81 -10.19 -0.56 3.85
C ILE A 81 -11.17 -0.71 2.69
N ASP A 82 -11.57 -1.94 2.38
CA ASP A 82 -12.52 -2.22 1.30
C ASP A 82 -13.96 -1.96 1.79
N ASN A 83 -14.32 -0.67 1.89
CA ASN A 83 -15.72 -0.30 1.89
C ASN A 83 -16.22 -0.36 0.44
N LYS A 84 -17.39 -0.96 0.21
CA LYS A 84 -17.96 -1.23 -1.13
C LYS A 84 -18.20 0.03 -2.01
N HIS A 85 -17.72 1.21 -1.61
CA HIS A 85 -17.93 2.50 -2.25
C HIS A 85 -16.71 3.03 -2.99
N GLY A 86 -15.61 2.28 -3.09
CA GLY A 86 -14.45 2.67 -3.91
C GLY A 86 -13.72 3.93 -3.41
N ILE A 87 -14.03 4.36 -2.19
CA ILE A 87 -13.33 5.45 -1.52
C ILE A 87 -12.13 4.81 -0.84
N LEU A 88 -10.95 4.99 -1.42
CA LEU A 88 -9.65 4.66 -0.84
C LEU A 88 -9.46 5.45 0.47
N ALA A 89 -10.11 5.00 1.55
CA ALA A 89 -9.77 5.43 2.89
C ALA A 89 -8.41 4.81 3.21
N HIS A 90 -7.34 5.58 2.95
CA HIS A 90 -5.99 5.16 3.24
C HIS A 90 -5.62 5.52 4.69
N GLY A 91 -5.54 4.52 5.55
CA GLY A 91 -5.14 4.66 6.95
C GLY A 91 -3.65 4.40 7.17
N GLU A 92 -3.18 4.78 8.36
CA GLU A 92 -1.94 4.24 8.96
C GLU A 92 -2.22 2.89 9.63
N ILE A 93 -1.19 2.06 9.81
CA ILE A 93 -1.30 0.79 10.56
C ILE A 93 -1.85 1.08 11.95
N GLU A 94 -1.34 2.13 12.59
CA GLU A 94 -1.75 2.65 13.89
C GLU A 94 -3.26 2.92 13.95
N GLU A 95 -3.78 3.61 12.94
CA GLU A 95 -5.19 3.95 12.87
C GLU A 95 -6.05 2.71 12.66
N TYR A 96 -5.62 1.80 11.78
CA TYR A 96 -6.31 0.54 11.54
C TYR A 96 -6.34 -0.34 12.79
N CYS A 97 -5.22 -0.45 13.51
CA CYS A 97 -5.12 -1.21 14.76
C CYS A 97 -6.06 -0.65 15.82
N ARG A 98 -6.08 0.68 15.98
CA ARG A 98 -6.99 1.36 16.91
C ARG A 98 -8.46 1.09 16.60
N GLN A 99 -8.84 1.18 15.33
CA GLN A 99 -10.24 0.95 14.90
C GLN A 99 -10.68 -0.50 15.10
N ASN A 100 -9.79 -1.46 14.87
CA ASN A 100 -10.10 -2.88 14.93
C ASN A 100 -9.69 -3.57 16.24
N LYS A 101 -9.19 -2.81 17.23
CA LYS A 101 -8.70 -3.31 18.53
C LYS A 101 -7.63 -4.40 18.36
N ILE A 102 -6.71 -4.19 17.43
CA ILE A 102 -5.60 -5.08 17.15
C ILE A 102 -4.40 -4.65 18.00
N ASP A 103 -3.82 -5.60 18.72
CA ASP A 103 -2.57 -5.41 19.45
C ASP A 103 -1.39 -5.77 18.52
N PHE A 104 -0.73 -4.75 17.97
CA PHE A 104 0.38 -4.91 17.02
C PHE A 104 1.53 -3.97 17.40
N GLU A 105 2.71 -4.55 17.62
CA GLU A 105 3.94 -3.81 17.93
C GLU A 105 4.64 -3.34 16.64
N ILE A 106 4.63 -2.02 16.44
CA ILE A 106 5.23 -1.31 15.28
C ILE A 106 6.72 -1.11 15.49
#